data_AF-A0A0M9ZDM9-F1
#
_entry.id   AF-A0A0M9ZDM9-F1
#
_cell.length_a   1.000
_cell.length_b   1.000
_cell.length_c   1.000
_cell.angle_alpha   90.00
_cell.angle_beta   90.00
_cell.angle_gamma   90.00
#
_symmetry.space_group_name_H-M   'P 1'
#
loop_
_entity.id
_entity.type
_entity.pdbx_description
1 polymer ?
#
loop_
_entity_poly.entity_id
_entity_poly.type
_entity_poly.pdbx_seq_one_letter_code
_entity_poly.pdbx_strand_id
1 'polypeptide(L)'
;MRTPPLASGPEGPGALGPLLDTVLDALQQGARARGGPLPAGGPDAVTERIREALGDVLPDKGDRHALHVLVRAFAQGAADPADPRCAAHLHCPPLAVATAADLAANVLNPSLDSWDQAPAATALETLVTGALAREAGAADALVTTGGTESNQLALLLARETRGAGLRLVHAENAHHSLGRAAWLLGLPDPVVLPA
;
A
#
# COMPACT_ATOMS: atom_id res chain seq x y z
N MET A 1 -33.12 -12.07 -3.65
CA MET A 1 -32.17 -10.94 -3.80
C MET A 1 -31.30 -11.25 -5.01
N ARG A 2 -31.10 -10.29 -5.93
CA ARG A 2 -30.13 -10.48 -7.03
C ARG A 2 -28.73 -10.28 -6.46
N THR A 3 -27.80 -11.17 -6.79
CA THR A 3 -26.40 -11.03 -6.40
C THR A 3 -25.84 -9.73 -6.99
N PRO A 4 -25.08 -8.93 -6.22
CA PRO A 4 -24.38 -7.77 -6.77
C PRO A 4 -23.43 -8.18 -7.90
N PRO A 5 -23.18 -7.31 -8.90
CA PRO A 5 -22.21 -7.61 -9.94
C PRO A 5 -20.81 -7.74 -9.34
N LEU A 6 -20.05 -8.74 -9.80
CA LEU A 6 -18.67 -8.96 -9.40
C LEU A 6 -17.72 -8.34 -10.43
N ALA A 7 -16.63 -7.71 -9.99
CA ALA A 7 -15.66 -7.06 -10.87
C ALA A 7 -14.97 -8.05 -11.84
N SER A 8 -14.72 -9.29 -11.39
CA SER A 8 -14.18 -10.39 -12.21
C SER A 8 -15.25 -11.23 -12.92
N GLY A 9 -16.53 -10.89 -12.77
CA GLY A 9 -17.63 -11.63 -13.41
C GLY A 9 -17.79 -11.30 -14.90
N PRO A 10 -18.64 -12.02 -15.64
CA PRO A 10 -18.89 -11.77 -17.06
C PRO A 10 -19.40 -10.35 -17.37
N GLU A 11 -20.16 -9.76 -16.44
CA GLU A 11 -20.65 -8.38 -16.52
C GLU A 11 -19.71 -7.37 -15.84
N GLY A 12 -18.58 -7.83 -15.30
CA GLY A 12 -17.66 -7.08 -14.46
C GLY A 12 -17.16 -5.77 -15.09
N PRO A 13 -16.60 -5.79 -16.31
CA PRO A 13 -16.16 -4.56 -16.98
C PRO A 13 -17.31 -3.55 -17.18
N GLY A 14 -18.51 -4.03 -17.52
CA GLY A 14 -19.68 -3.17 -17.72
C GLY A 14 -20.23 -2.58 -16.42
N ALA A 15 -20.16 -3.32 -15.32
CA ALA A 15 -20.56 -2.83 -14.00
C ALA A 15 -19.51 -1.91 -13.36
N LEU A 16 -18.22 -2.16 -13.61
CA LEU A 16 -17.10 -1.43 -13.01
C LEU A 16 -16.89 -0.06 -13.66
N GLY A 17 -17.05 0.05 -14.99
CA GLY A 17 -16.81 1.29 -15.74
C GLY A 17 -17.48 2.53 -15.13
N PRO A 18 -18.82 2.54 -14.93
CA PRO A 18 -19.51 3.69 -14.34
C PRO A 18 -19.06 4.04 -12.91
N LEU A 19 -18.61 3.05 -12.13
CA LEU A 19 -18.06 3.28 -10.79
C LEU A 19 -16.69 3.94 -10.87
N LEU A 20 -15.85 3.55 -11.83
CA LEU A 20 -14.55 4.19 -12.08
C LEU A 20 -14.72 5.64 -12.53
N ASP A 21 -15.69 5.94 -13.39
CA ASP A 21 -16.02 7.31 -13.78
C ASP A 21 -16.40 8.16 -12.54
N THR A 22 -17.21 7.58 -11.65
CA THR A 22 -17.61 8.21 -10.38
C THR A 22 -16.41 8.50 -9.49
N VAL A 23 -15.48 7.54 -9.38
CA VAL A 23 -14.25 7.69 -8.60
C VAL A 23 -13.35 8.77 -9.20
N LEU A 24 -13.12 8.77 -10.51
CA LEU A 24 -12.24 9.75 -11.18
C LEU A 24 -12.77 11.18 -11.04
N ASP A 25 -14.08 11.38 -11.21
CA ASP A 25 -14.72 12.68 -10.98
C ASP A 25 -14.57 13.12 -9.51
N ALA A 26 -14.87 12.25 -8.55
CA ALA A 26 -14.75 12.53 -7.12
C ALA A 26 -13.30 12.86 -6.70
N LEU A 27 -12.30 12.13 -7.22
CA LEU A 27 -10.88 12.39 -7.00
C LEU A 27 -10.49 13.78 -7.50
N GLN A 28 -10.94 14.15 -8.71
CA GLN A 28 -10.67 15.48 -9.27
C GLN A 28 -11.30 16.60 -8.42
N GLN A 29 -12.55 16.41 -7.98
CA GLN A 29 -13.24 17.39 -7.14
C GLN A 29 -12.59 17.54 -5.77
N GLY A 30 -12.21 16.43 -5.13
CA GLY A 30 -11.55 16.44 -3.82
C GLY A 30 -10.17 17.08 -3.89
N ALA A 31 -9.37 16.77 -4.91
CA ALA A 31 -8.07 17.39 -5.12
C ALA A 31 -8.17 18.91 -5.31
N ARG A 32 -9.16 19.39 -6.09
CA ARG A 32 -9.45 20.82 -6.23
C ARG A 32 -9.85 21.46 -4.90
N ALA A 33 -10.67 20.78 -4.10
CA ALA A 33 -11.11 21.26 -2.79
C ALA A 33 -10.00 21.28 -1.74
N ARG A 34 -8.99 20.39 -1.86
CA ARG A 34 -7.79 20.39 -1.01
C ARG A 34 -6.94 21.65 -1.23
N GLY A 35 -6.70 22.01 -2.49
CA GLY A 35 -6.07 23.28 -2.89
C GLY A 35 -4.55 23.39 -2.61
N GLY A 36 -3.86 22.29 -2.29
CA GLY A 36 -2.42 22.27 -2.03
C GLY A 36 -1.91 20.90 -1.58
N PRO A 37 -0.68 20.83 -1.00
CA PRO A 37 -0.04 19.57 -0.61
C PRO A 37 -0.75 18.88 0.57
N LEU A 38 -1.50 19.63 1.37
CA LEU A 38 -2.23 19.17 2.56
C LEU A 38 -3.54 19.97 2.70
N PRO A 39 -4.60 19.39 3.30
CA PRO A 39 -5.81 20.12 3.64
C PRO A 39 -5.57 21.18 4.73
N ALA A 40 -6.30 22.29 4.65
CA ALA A 40 -6.33 23.29 5.72
C ALA A 40 -7.16 22.83 6.94
N GLY A 41 -6.89 23.42 8.10
CA GLY A 41 -7.65 23.22 9.34
C GLY A 41 -7.08 22.21 10.33
N GLY A 42 -6.00 21.50 9.96
CA GLY A 42 -5.35 20.53 10.83
C GLY A 42 -6.14 19.23 11.01
N PRO A 43 -5.67 18.32 11.89
CA PRO A 43 -6.23 16.98 12.03
C PRO A 43 -7.71 16.99 12.43
N ASP A 44 -8.12 17.81 13.39
CA ASP A 44 -9.50 17.84 13.89
C ASP A 44 -10.50 18.23 12.79
N ALA A 45 -10.17 19.24 11.99
CA ALA A 45 -11.03 19.68 10.89
C ALA A 45 -11.13 18.63 9.77
N VAL A 46 -10.06 17.87 9.52
CA VAL A 46 -10.08 16.75 8.57
C VAL A 46 -10.94 15.61 9.12
N THR A 47 -10.77 15.25 10.39
CA THR A 47 -11.55 14.20 11.06
C THR A 47 -13.04 14.52 11.04
N GLU A 48 -13.43 15.75 11.38
CA GLU A 48 -14.85 16.13 11.37
C GLU A 48 -15.44 16.13 9.96
N ARG A 49 -14.69 16.56 8.93
CA ARG A 49 -15.13 16.46 7.54
C ARG A 49 -15.34 15.01 7.09
N ILE A 50 -14.46 14.10 7.49
CA ILE A 50 -14.61 12.67 7.19
C ILE A 50 -15.81 12.09 7.95
N ARG A 51 -16.00 12.45 9.22
CA ARG A 51 -17.16 12.02 10.02
C ARG A 51 -18.47 12.46 9.37
N GLU A 52 -18.54 13.71 8.92
CA GLU A 52 -19.71 14.24 8.22
C GLU A 52 -19.98 13.51 6.91
N ALA A 53 -18.95 13.26 6.09
CA ALA A 53 -19.08 12.54 4.83
C ALA A 53 -19.44 11.06 5.00
N LEU A 54 -18.95 10.43 6.08
CA LEU A 54 -19.14 9.01 6.36
C LEU A 54 -20.56 8.71 6.86
N GLY A 55 -21.10 9.55 7.73
CA GLY A 55 -22.40 9.28 8.35
C GLY A 55 -22.40 7.99 9.18
N ASP A 56 -23.45 7.18 9.04
CA ASP A 56 -23.49 5.83 9.60
C ASP A 56 -22.58 4.89 8.79
N VAL A 57 -21.63 4.25 9.47
CA VAL A 57 -20.58 3.42 8.83
C VAL A 57 -21.16 2.15 8.23
N LEU A 58 -22.21 1.60 8.84
CA LEU A 58 -22.84 0.33 8.45
C LEU A 58 -24.36 0.48 8.42
N PRO A 59 -24.89 1.29 7.48
CA PRO A 59 -26.31 1.53 7.40
C PRO A 59 -27.03 0.27 6.88
N ASP A 60 -28.27 0.05 7.34
CA ASP A 60 -29.12 -1.06 6.88
C ASP A 60 -29.36 -1.07 5.36
N LYS A 61 -29.21 0.10 4.70
CA LYS A 61 -29.35 0.29 3.26
C LYS A 61 -28.21 1.15 2.73
N GLY A 62 -27.56 0.67 1.66
CA GLY A 62 -26.52 1.43 0.99
C GLY A 62 -27.05 2.68 0.28
N ASP A 63 -26.24 3.74 0.26
CA ASP A 63 -26.46 4.93 -0.56
C ASP A 63 -25.69 4.85 -1.87
N ARG A 64 -26.39 5.05 -2.99
CA ARG A 64 -25.82 5.06 -4.34
C ARG A 64 -24.79 6.17 -4.57
N HIS A 65 -24.79 7.23 -3.75
CA HIS A 65 -23.82 8.33 -3.85
C HIS A 65 -22.65 8.19 -2.87
N ALA A 66 -22.67 7.19 -1.98
CA ALA A 66 -21.66 7.01 -0.96
C ALA A 66 -20.25 6.96 -1.57
N LEU A 67 -20.08 6.26 -2.70
CA LEU A 67 -18.81 6.18 -3.41
C LEU A 67 -18.27 7.57 -3.78
N HIS A 68 -19.09 8.42 -4.42
CA HIS A 68 -18.68 9.78 -4.79
C HIS A 68 -18.35 10.62 -3.56
N VAL A 69 -19.25 10.64 -2.57
CA VAL A 69 -19.13 11.47 -1.36
C VAL A 69 -17.86 11.11 -0.58
N LEU A 70 -17.63 9.81 -0.35
CA LEU A 70 -16.48 9.32 0.40
C LEU A 70 -15.17 9.53 -0.35
N VAL A 71 -15.11 9.23 -1.65
CA VAL A 71 -13.89 9.43 -2.45
C VAL A 71 -13.53 10.91 -2.55
N ARG A 72 -14.53 11.80 -2.71
CA ARG A 72 -14.31 13.24 -2.73
C ARG A 72 -13.76 13.74 -1.39
N ALA A 73 -14.37 13.34 -0.28
CA ALA A 73 -13.91 13.73 1.06
C ALA A 73 -12.52 13.17 1.37
N PHE A 74 -12.26 11.92 0.98
CA PHE A 74 -10.96 11.26 1.12
C PHE A 74 -9.87 12.00 0.33
N ALA A 75 -10.12 12.32 -0.94
CA ALA A 75 -9.20 13.09 -1.77
C ALA A 75 -8.97 14.51 -1.23
N GLN A 76 -10.02 15.17 -0.71
CA GLN A 76 -9.88 16.47 -0.07
C GLN A 76 -9.00 16.42 1.17
N GLY A 77 -9.10 15.35 1.96
CA GLY A 77 -8.34 15.14 3.20
C GLY A 77 -6.93 14.56 3.02
N ALA A 78 -6.55 14.16 1.81
CA ALA A 78 -5.28 13.50 1.55
C ALA A 78 -4.07 14.44 1.57
N ALA A 79 -2.88 13.92 1.91
CA ALA A 79 -1.62 14.54 1.50
C ALA A 79 -1.37 14.25 0.03
N ASP A 80 -0.83 15.22 -0.71
CA ASP A 80 -0.57 15.10 -2.15
C ASP A 80 0.92 15.01 -2.45
N PRO A 81 1.51 13.80 -2.54
CA PRO A 81 2.92 13.64 -2.87
C PRO A 81 3.28 14.08 -4.31
N ALA A 82 2.31 14.39 -5.17
CA ALA A 82 2.56 14.95 -6.49
C ALA A 82 2.63 16.48 -6.48
N ASP A 83 2.16 17.15 -5.42
CA ASP A 83 2.34 18.59 -5.25
C ASP A 83 3.84 18.89 -4.98
N PRO A 84 4.50 19.78 -5.74
CA PRO A 84 5.91 20.10 -5.56
C PRO A 84 6.29 20.59 -4.15
N ARG A 85 5.32 21.06 -3.36
CA ARG A 85 5.52 21.50 -1.97
C ARG A 85 5.38 20.36 -0.96
N CYS A 86 4.93 19.17 -1.36
CA CYS A 86 4.87 17.98 -0.52
C CYS A 86 6.19 17.19 -0.55
N ALA A 87 7.24 17.75 0.06
CA ALA A 87 8.61 17.23 -0.04
C ALA A 87 9.19 16.70 1.29
N ALA A 88 8.34 16.23 2.21
CA ALA A 88 8.77 15.93 3.59
C ALA A 88 9.32 14.50 3.79
N HIS A 89 8.74 13.49 3.14
CA HIS A 89 9.00 12.09 3.44
C HIS A 89 9.30 11.28 2.17
N LEU A 90 9.82 10.07 2.35
CA LEU A 90 9.95 9.06 1.29
C LEU A 90 8.58 8.47 0.91
N HIS A 91 7.66 9.35 0.54
CA HIS A 91 6.31 9.06 0.08
C HIS A 91 6.20 9.58 -1.34
N CYS A 92 6.43 8.70 -2.32
CA CYS A 92 6.47 9.07 -3.73
C CYS A 92 5.06 9.21 -4.32
N PRO A 93 4.88 10.10 -5.31
CA PRO A 93 3.65 10.14 -6.08
C PRO A 93 3.48 8.83 -6.86
N PRO A 94 2.29 8.19 -6.82
CA PRO A 94 2.06 6.96 -7.55
C PRO A 94 2.07 7.21 -9.05
N LEU A 95 2.72 6.32 -9.81
CA LEU A 95 2.64 6.35 -11.27
C LEU A 95 1.25 5.91 -11.72
N ALA A 96 0.66 6.60 -12.69
CA ALA A 96 -0.66 6.24 -13.25
C ALA A 96 -0.72 4.78 -13.73
N VAL A 97 0.36 4.29 -14.35
CA VAL A 97 0.47 2.89 -14.78
C VAL A 97 0.47 1.90 -13.60
N ALA A 98 1.09 2.26 -12.48
CA ALA A 98 1.11 1.42 -11.29
C ALA A 98 -0.28 1.33 -10.66
N THR A 99 -1.00 2.46 -10.55
CA THR A 99 -2.40 2.47 -10.07
C THR A 99 -3.33 1.69 -10.99
N ALA A 100 -3.16 1.78 -12.31
CA ALA A 100 -3.95 0.99 -13.26
C ALA A 100 -3.65 -0.53 -13.17
N ALA A 101 -2.39 -0.90 -12.96
CA ALA A 101 -2.01 -2.30 -12.73
C ALA A 101 -2.58 -2.83 -11.41
N ASP A 102 -2.60 -2.01 -10.35
CA ASP A 102 -3.21 -2.37 -9.07
C ASP A 102 -4.72 -2.56 -9.19
N LEU A 103 -5.43 -1.74 -9.98
CA LEU A 103 -6.83 -1.99 -10.32
C LEU A 103 -7.00 -3.38 -10.97
N ALA A 104 -6.15 -3.73 -11.94
CA ALA A 104 -6.23 -5.04 -12.59
C ALA A 104 -5.97 -6.19 -11.59
N ALA A 105 -4.98 -6.04 -10.69
CA ALA A 105 -4.71 -7.00 -9.64
C ALA A 105 -5.91 -7.14 -8.67
N ASN A 106 -6.52 -6.04 -8.25
CA ASN A 106 -7.70 -6.05 -7.38
C ASN A 106 -8.93 -6.68 -8.06
N VAL A 107 -9.13 -6.45 -9.36
CA VAL A 107 -10.21 -7.10 -10.12
C VAL A 107 -10.03 -8.61 -10.16
N LEU A 108 -8.79 -9.08 -10.36
CA LEU A 108 -8.48 -10.51 -10.45
C LEU A 108 -8.33 -11.20 -9.09
N ASN A 109 -7.97 -10.45 -8.05
CA ASN A 109 -7.79 -10.89 -6.67
C ASN A 109 -6.95 -12.18 -6.54
N PRO A 110 -5.72 -12.23 -7.09
CA PRO A 110 -4.87 -13.42 -7.00
C PRO A 110 -4.38 -13.65 -5.56
N SER A 111 -4.29 -14.92 -5.15
CA SER A 111 -3.60 -15.33 -3.92
C SER A 111 -2.26 -15.95 -4.28
N LEU A 112 -1.16 -15.25 -3.97
CA LEU A 112 0.20 -15.60 -4.41
C LEU A 112 0.88 -16.70 -3.59
N ASP A 113 0.17 -17.32 -2.64
CA ASP A 113 0.67 -18.41 -1.80
C ASP A 113 0.71 -19.77 -2.53
N SER A 114 -0.12 -19.96 -3.55
CA SER A 114 -0.10 -21.18 -4.37
C SER A 114 -0.37 -20.92 -5.85
N TRP A 115 0.17 -21.80 -6.69
CA TRP A 115 0.07 -21.65 -8.14
C TRP A 115 -1.36 -21.79 -8.67
N ASP A 116 -2.19 -22.65 -8.07
CA ASP A 116 -3.58 -22.87 -8.48
C ASP A 116 -4.51 -21.69 -8.15
N GLN A 117 -4.07 -20.78 -7.28
CA GLN A 117 -4.78 -19.54 -6.94
C GLN A 117 -4.26 -18.30 -7.69
N ALA A 118 -3.08 -18.36 -8.32
CA ALA A 118 -2.46 -17.23 -8.98
C ALA A 118 -1.50 -17.59 -10.13
N PRO A 119 -1.87 -18.45 -11.09
CA PRO A 119 -0.90 -19.06 -12.02
C PRO A 119 -0.13 -18.04 -12.87
N ALA A 120 -0.84 -17.03 -13.40
CA ALA A 120 -0.23 -15.97 -14.19
C ALA A 120 0.57 -14.98 -13.33
N ALA A 121 0.09 -14.66 -12.13
CA ALA A 121 0.78 -13.73 -11.24
C ALA A 121 2.05 -14.36 -10.65
N THR A 122 2.05 -15.65 -10.32
CA THR A 122 3.24 -16.41 -9.92
C THR A 122 4.31 -16.40 -11.03
N ALA A 123 3.92 -16.63 -12.28
CA ALA A 123 4.85 -16.57 -13.41
C ALA A 123 5.42 -15.16 -13.60
N LEU A 124 4.57 -14.13 -13.50
CA LEU A 124 4.99 -12.74 -13.60
C LEU A 124 5.96 -12.36 -12.48
N GLU A 125 5.64 -12.68 -11.23
CA GLU A 125 6.49 -12.39 -10.07
C GLU A 125 7.84 -13.07 -10.22
N THR A 126 7.88 -14.37 -10.57
CA THR A 126 9.12 -15.12 -10.80
C THR A 126 10.03 -14.43 -11.83
N LEU A 127 9.46 -13.92 -12.93
CA LEU A 127 10.23 -13.24 -13.97
C LEU A 127 10.77 -11.90 -13.49
N VAL A 128 9.95 -11.13 -12.77
CA VAL A 128 10.31 -9.81 -12.25
C VAL A 128 11.36 -9.93 -11.15
N THR A 129 11.14 -10.78 -10.15
CA THR A 129 12.09 -10.99 -9.05
C THR A 129 13.40 -11.57 -9.56
N GLY A 130 13.36 -12.51 -10.52
CA GLY A 130 14.55 -13.02 -11.18
C GLY A 130 15.34 -11.93 -11.91
N ALA A 131 14.67 -10.92 -12.50
CA ALA A 131 15.35 -9.77 -13.10
C ALA A 131 15.97 -8.84 -12.04
N LEU A 132 15.24 -8.55 -10.96
CA LEU A 132 15.72 -7.73 -9.86
C LEU A 132 16.90 -8.37 -9.12
N ALA A 133 16.86 -9.70 -8.91
CA ALA A 133 17.94 -10.45 -8.28
C ALA A 133 19.24 -10.33 -9.10
N ARG A 134 19.17 -10.50 -10.42
CA ARG A 134 20.34 -10.32 -11.30
C ARG A 134 20.90 -8.91 -11.22
N GLU A 135 20.04 -7.89 -11.22
CA GLU A 135 20.48 -6.49 -11.14
C GLU A 135 21.13 -6.16 -9.79
N ALA A 136 20.62 -6.74 -8.71
CA ALA A 136 21.19 -6.59 -7.37
C ALA A 136 22.43 -7.47 -7.12
N GLY A 137 22.83 -8.34 -8.06
CA GLY A 137 23.88 -9.34 -7.85
C GLY A 137 23.52 -10.42 -6.82
N ALA A 138 22.23 -10.66 -6.60
CA ALA A 138 21.69 -11.67 -5.68
C ALA A 138 21.39 -12.98 -6.41
N ALA A 139 21.37 -14.08 -5.65
CA ALA A 139 20.99 -15.39 -6.17
C ALA A 139 19.48 -15.48 -6.47
N ASP A 140 18.65 -14.83 -5.65
CA ASP A 140 17.20 -14.82 -5.76
C ASP A 140 16.61 -13.58 -5.06
N ALA A 141 15.33 -13.31 -5.32
CA ALA A 141 14.56 -12.24 -4.68
C ALA A 141 13.09 -12.63 -4.55
N LEU A 142 12.40 -11.99 -3.61
CA LEU A 142 10.96 -12.13 -3.40
C LEU A 142 10.34 -10.78 -3.07
N VAL A 143 9.04 -10.63 -3.33
CA VAL A 143 8.29 -9.42 -3.00
C VAL A 143 7.81 -9.50 -1.55
N THR A 144 7.93 -8.39 -0.82
CA THR A 144 7.39 -8.22 0.54
C THR A 144 6.42 -7.04 0.56
N THR A 145 5.71 -6.84 1.66
CA THR A 145 4.86 -5.65 1.88
C THR A 145 5.66 -4.34 1.97
N GLY A 146 6.99 -4.41 2.13
CA GLY A 146 7.88 -3.25 2.11
C GLY A 146 9.17 -3.45 2.91
N GLY A 147 9.99 -2.40 2.98
CA GLY A 147 11.34 -2.48 3.56
C GLY A 147 11.39 -2.91 5.03
N THR A 148 10.33 -2.68 5.81
CA THR A 148 10.26 -3.14 7.21
C THR A 148 10.20 -4.67 7.28
N GLU A 149 9.34 -5.30 6.47
CA GLU A 149 9.26 -6.76 6.39
C GLU A 149 10.54 -7.34 5.77
N SER A 150 11.08 -6.72 4.72
CA SER A 150 12.34 -7.16 4.12
C SER A 150 13.49 -7.18 5.14
N ASN A 151 13.60 -6.16 5.98
CA ASN A 151 14.58 -6.12 7.07
C ASN A 151 14.34 -7.22 8.11
N GLN A 152 13.08 -7.47 8.47
CA GLN A 152 12.74 -8.54 9.40
C GLN A 152 13.10 -9.92 8.82
N LEU A 153 12.79 -10.17 7.55
CA LEU A 153 13.12 -11.42 6.87
C LEU A 153 14.63 -11.60 6.74
N ALA A 154 15.38 -10.54 6.42
CA ALA A 154 16.83 -10.59 6.37
C ALA A 154 17.44 -11.00 7.71
N LEU A 155 16.96 -10.43 8.83
CA LEU A 155 17.42 -10.79 10.17
C LEU A 155 16.97 -12.20 10.58
N LEU A 156 15.77 -12.62 10.19
CA LEU A 156 15.30 -14.00 10.40
C LEU A 156 16.23 -14.99 9.71
N LEU A 157 16.51 -14.80 8.41
CA LEU A 157 17.43 -15.66 7.65
C LEU A 157 18.84 -15.67 8.26
N ALA A 158 19.34 -14.52 8.70
CA ALA A 158 20.63 -14.44 9.39
C ALA A 158 20.62 -15.22 10.72
N ARG A 159 19.53 -15.13 11.49
CA ARG A 159 19.36 -15.90 12.74
C ARG A 159 19.31 -17.40 12.49
N GLU A 160 18.55 -17.85 11.50
CA GLU A 160 18.43 -19.29 11.20
C GLU A 160 19.76 -19.87 10.70
N THR A 161 20.58 -19.08 10.01
CA THR A 161 21.89 -19.52 9.48
C THR A 161 23.04 -19.40 10.48
N ARG A 162 22.98 -18.46 11.42
CA ARG A 162 24.08 -18.17 12.38
C ARG A 162 23.76 -18.53 13.84
N GLY A 163 22.51 -18.85 14.13
CA GLY A 163 22.00 -19.17 15.46
C GLY A 163 21.44 -17.95 16.22
N ALA A 164 20.72 -18.23 17.30
CA ALA A 164 20.03 -17.23 18.13
C ALA A 164 20.96 -16.23 18.84
N GLY A 165 22.27 -16.54 18.93
CA GLY A 165 23.28 -15.63 19.48
C GLY A 165 23.75 -14.53 18.51
N LEU A 166 23.23 -14.49 17.27
CA LEU A 166 23.53 -13.44 16.30
C LEU A 166 23.26 -12.07 16.90
N ARG A 167 24.26 -11.19 16.87
CA ARG A 167 24.12 -9.80 17.31
C ARG A 167 24.17 -8.85 16.13
N LEU A 168 23.12 -8.02 16.00
CA LEU A 168 23.05 -6.99 14.97
C LEU A 168 24.00 -5.83 15.29
N VAL A 169 24.68 -5.33 14.26
CA VAL A 169 25.46 -4.08 14.32
C VAL A 169 24.90 -3.14 13.26
N HIS A 170 24.54 -1.92 13.63
CA HIS A 170 24.05 -0.91 12.69
C HIS A 170 24.46 0.51 13.11
N ALA A 171 24.44 1.45 12.17
CA ALA A 171 24.68 2.86 12.44
C ALA A 171 23.50 3.50 13.19
N GLU A 172 23.75 4.59 13.91
CA GLU A 172 22.74 5.35 14.67
C GLU A 172 21.62 5.89 13.77
N ASN A 173 21.95 6.24 12.52
CA ASN A 173 21.00 6.70 11.51
C ASN A 173 20.30 5.57 10.72
N ALA A 174 20.52 4.30 11.09
CA ALA A 174 19.89 3.18 10.41
C ALA A 174 18.38 3.16 10.64
N HIS A 175 17.63 2.58 9.70
CA HIS A 175 16.18 2.54 9.81
C HIS A 175 15.72 1.76 11.05
N HIS A 176 14.83 2.35 11.84
CA HIS A 176 14.36 1.83 13.12
C HIS A 176 13.72 0.43 13.05
N SER A 177 13.33 -0.04 11.86
CA SER A 177 12.85 -1.42 11.65
C SER A 177 13.89 -2.47 12.01
N LEU A 178 15.20 -2.16 11.93
CA LEU A 178 16.27 -3.10 12.25
C LEU A 178 16.29 -3.45 13.75
N GLY A 179 16.26 -2.44 14.62
CA GLY A 179 16.14 -2.65 16.06
C GLY A 179 14.82 -3.35 16.44
N ARG A 180 13.70 -2.95 15.81
CA ARG A 180 12.41 -3.61 16.00
C ARG A 180 12.45 -5.10 15.61
N ALA A 181 13.05 -5.43 14.48
CA ALA A 181 13.18 -6.80 14.00
C ALA A 181 14.05 -7.64 14.94
N ALA A 182 15.17 -7.09 15.44
CA ALA A 182 16.00 -7.77 16.44
C ALA A 182 15.20 -8.12 17.71
N TRP A 183 14.42 -7.15 18.21
CA TRP A 183 13.54 -7.36 19.36
C TRP A 183 12.46 -8.44 19.09
N LEU A 184 11.74 -8.34 17.97
CA LEU A 184 10.70 -9.31 17.58
C LEU A 184 11.24 -10.73 17.44
N LEU A 185 12.49 -10.87 16.99
CA LEU A 185 13.15 -12.16 16.77
C LEU A 185 13.88 -12.69 18.01
N GLY A 186 13.83 -11.98 19.14
CA GLY A 186 14.49 -12.38 20.39
C GLY A 186 16.02 -12.40 20.31
N LEU A 187 16.61 -11.55 19.46
CA LEU A 187 18.05 -11.41 19.35
C LEU A 187 18.62 -10.56 20.51
N PRO A 188 19.91 -10.72 20.86
CA PRO A 188 20.60 -9.81 21.77
C PRO A 188 20.53 -8.35 21.33
N ASP A 189 20.60 -7.44 22.30
CA ASP A 189 20.55 -5.98 22.05
C ASP A 189 21.56 -5.56 20.96
N PRO A 190 21.10 -4.87 19.90
CA PRO A 190 21.98 -4.41 18.83
C PRO A 190 23.13 -3.53 19.32
N VAL A 191 24.26 -3.60 18.64
CA VAL A 191 25.35 -2.62 18.81
C VAL A 191 25.08 -1.46 17.86
N VAL A 192 24.93 -0.27 18.41
CA VAL A 192 24.76 0.97 17.63
C VAL A 192 26.10 1.66 17.46
N LEU A 193 26.47 1.97 16.23
CA LEU A 193 27.68 2.72 15.88
C LEU A 193 27.32 4.19 15.60
N PRO A 194 28.13 5.17 16.02
CA PRO A 194 27.95 6.56 15.62
C PRO A 194 27.94 6.72 14.10
N ALA A 195 27.12 7.65 13.60
CA ALA A 195 27.03 7.99 12.17
C ALA A 195 28.20 8.86 11.69
#